data_AF-A0A0F7PJL3-F1
#
_entry.id   AF-A0A0F7PJL3-F1
#
_cell.length_a   1.000
_cell.length_b   1.000
_cell.length_c   1.000
_cell.angle_alpha   90.00
_cell.angle_beta   90.00
_cell.angle_gamma   90.00
#
_symmetry.space_group_name_H-M   'P 1'
#
loop_
_entity.id
_entity.type
_entity.pdbx_description
1 polymer ?
#
loop_
_entity_poly.entity_id
_entity_poly.type
_entity_poly.pdbx_seq_one_letter_code
_entity_poly.pdbx_strand_id
1 'polypeptide(L)'
;MSTFDYFSRLTQRADLMDGMMNKLKVVDEMKSMPGHAGVLRRAANRCLTCNQPDACQQWLLDEPNPDEAPGFCRNHDLFERVTSKLDIEKSPDV
;
A
#
# COMPACT_ATOMS: atom_id res chain seq x y z
N MET A 1 -12.59 -25.27 3.51
CA MET A 1 -12.71 -23.94 2.87
C MET A 1 -12.68 -24.15 1.37
N SER A 2 -13.70 -23.68 0.66
CA SER A 2 -13.79 -23.82 -0.81
C SER A 2 -12.75 -22.91 -1.48
N THR A 3 -12.19 -23.33 -2.62
CA THR A 3 -11.23 -22.54 -3.40
C THR A 3 -11.78 -21.16 -3.77
N PHE A 4 -13.10 -21.04 -3.96
CA PHE A 4 -13.81 -19.79 -4.22
C PHE A 4 -13.63 -18.74 -3.10
N ASP A 5 -13.70 -19.14 -1.82
CA ASP A 5 -13.53 -18.20 -0.69
C ASP A 5 -12.10 -17.63 -0.63
N TYR A 6 -11.12 -18.44 -1.04
CA TYR A 6 -9.73 -18.01 -1.13
C TYR A 6 -9.52 -16.96 -2.24
N PHE A 7 -10.12 -17.18 -3.43
CA PHE A 7 -10.04 -16.21 -4.53
C PHE A 7 -10.70 -14.88 -4.16
N SER A 8 -11.87 -14.90 -3.53
CA SER A 8 -12.55 -13.68 -3.09
C SER A 8 -11.75 -12.88 -2.06
N ARG A 9 -11.06 -13.56 -1.14
CA ARG A 9 -10.13 -12.91 -0.21
C ARG A 9 -8.93 -12.31 -0.93
N LEU A 10 -8.39 -13.00 -1.93
CA LEU A 10 -7.25 -12.52 -2.68
C LEU A 10 -7.59 -11.22 -3.43
N THR A 11 -8.75 -11.18 -4.10
CA THR A 11 -9.22 -9.99 -4.83
C THR A 11 -9.48 -8.83 -3.87
N GLN A 12 -10.17 -9.07 -2.75
CA GLN A 12 -10.42 -8.02 -1.74
C GLN A 12 -9.10 -7.41 -1.24
N ARG A 13 -8.07 -8.22 -0.99
CA ARG A 13 -6.77 -7.74 -0.51
C ARG A 13 -5.99 -6.96 -1.57
N ALA A 14 -6.12 -7.35 -2.83
CA ALA A 14 -5.54 -6.61 -3.94
C ALA A 14 -6.19 -5.23 -4.05
N ASP A 15 -7.51 -5.15 -3.98
CA ASP A 15 -8.26 -3.89 -4.05
C ASP A 15 -7.91 -2.95 -2.88
N LEU A 16 -7.80 -3.49 -1.66
CA LEU A 16 -7.36 -2.70 -0.49
C LEU A 16 -5.95 -2.16 -0.66
N MET A 17 -5.01 -2.98 -1.12
CA MET A 17 -3.63 -2.55 -1.33
C MET A 17 -3.53 -1.50 -2.45
N ASP A 18 -4.26 -1.69 -3.55
CA ASP A 18 -4.32 -0.72 -4.65
C ASP A 18 -4.91 0.61 -4.18
N GLY A 19 -6.01 0.57 -3.44
CA GLY A 19 -6.62 1.75 -2.82
C GLY A 19 -5.63 2.51 -1.94
N MET A 20 -4.86 1.82 -1.10
CA MET A 20 -3.82 2.45 -0.27
C MET A 20 -2.73 3.12 -1.10
N MET A 21 -2.20 2.42 -2.10
CA MET A 21 -1.12 2.96 -2.94
C MET A 21 -1.57 4.20 -3.72
N ASN A 22 -2.82 4.20 -4.21
CA ASN A 22 -3.41 5.35 -4.88
C ASN A 22 -3.60 6.54 -3.93
N LYS A 23 -4.15 6.31 -2.73
CA LYS A 23 -4.39 7.37 -1.74
C LYS A 23 -3.10 8.05 -1.29
N LEU A 24 -2.06 7.25 -1.08
CA LEU A 24 -0.72 7.72 -0.69
C LEU A 24 0.11 8.24 -1.88
N LYS A 25 -0.41 8.14 -3.12
CA LYS A 25 0.25 8.59 -4.35
C LYS A 25 1.63 7.97 -4.58
N VAL A 26 1.83 6.75 -4.09
CA VAL A 26 3.11 6.03 -4.17
C VAL A 26 3.22 5.14 -5.42
N VAL A 27 2.17 5.03 -6.24
CA VAL A 27 2.11 4.09 -7.38
C VAL A 27 3.25 4.33 -8.37
N ASP A 28 3.44 5.57 -8.82
CA ASP A 28 4.42 5.90 -9.85
C ASP A 28 5.84 5.75 -9.33
N GLU A 29 6.06 6.17 -8.07
CA GLU A 29 7.36 6.05 -7.44
C GLU A 29 7.73 4.58 -7.18
N MET A 30 6.79 3.78 -6.70
CA MET A 30 7.04 2.34 -6.57
C MET A 30 7.38 1.68 -7.90
N LYS A 31 6.83 2.14 -9.03
CA LYS A 31 7.15 1.64 -10.38
C LYS A 31 8.52 2.13 -10.88
N SER A 32 8.95 3.32 -10.49
CA SER A 32 10.25 3.90 -10.86
C SER A 32 11.42 3.19 -10.15
N MET A 33 11.17 2.57 -8.99
CA MET A 33 12.20 1.89 -8.20
C MET A 33 12.85 0.70 -8.95
N PRO A 34 14.19 0.55 -8.84
CA PRO A 34 14.89 -0.66 -9.29
C PRO A 34 14.33 -1.91 -8.60
N GLY A 35 13.93 -2.92 -9.39
CA GLY A 35 13.37 -4.16 -8.86
C GLY A 35 11.96 -4.01 -8.27
N HIS A 36 11.18 -3.00 -8.72
CA HIS A 36 9.81 -2.74 -8.28
C HIS A 36 8.93 -3.99 -8.23
N ALA A 37 9.01 -4.89 -9.21
CA ALA A 37 8.23 -6.12 -9.23
C ALA A 37 8.47 -7.00 -7.99
N GLY A 38 9.72 -7.09 -7.52
CA GLY A 38 10.07 -7.81 -6.31
C GLY A 38 9.58 -7.11 -5.04
N VAL A 39 9.63 -5.78 -5.02
CA VAL A 39 9.11 -4.94 -3.92
C VAL A 39 7.59 -5.09 -3.80
N LEU A 40 6.87 -4.93 -4.91
CA LEU A 40 5.42 -5.08 -5.00
C LEU A 40 4.99 -6.49 -4.58
N ARG A 41 5.67 -7.54 -5.05
CA ARG A 41 5.37 -8.91 -4.62
C ARG A 41 5.52 -9.10 -3.11
N ARG A 42 6.58 -8.56 -2.50
CA ARG A 42 6.76 -8.63 -1.04
C ARG A 42 5.71 -7.82 -0.29
N ALA A 43 5.32 -6.65 -0.81
CA ALA A 43 4.27 -5.82 -0.24
C ALA A 43 2.89 -6.50 -0.31
N ALA A 44 2.57 -7.13 -1.45
CA ALA A 44 1.37 -7.93 -1.63
C ALA A 44 1.32 -9.11 -0.65
N ASN A 45 2.42 -9.86 -0.50
CA ASN A 45 2.49 -10.96 0.47
C ASN A 45 2.25 -10.49 1.92
N ARG A 46 2.79 -9.32 2.31
CA ARG A 46 2.55 -8.71 3.63
C ARG A 46 1.09 -8.27 3.83
N CYS A 47 0.46 -7.73 2.79
CA CYS A 47 -0.94 -7.32 2.80
C CYS A 47 -1.89 -8.53 2.88
N LEU A 48 -1.66 -9.56 2.05
CA LEU A 48 -2.45 -10.79 2.02
C LEU A 48 -2.50 -11.50 3.38
N THR A 49 -1.42 -11.38 4.15
CA THR A 49 -1.27 -12.00 5.47
C THR A 49 -1.58 -11.05 6.63
N CYS A 50 -2.10 -9.85 6.35
CA CYS A 50 -2.53 -8.90 7.38
C CYS A 50 -3.80 -9.36 8.09
N ASN A 51 -3.88 -9.19 9.40
CA ASN A 51 -5.04 -9.57 10.22
C ASN A 51 -6.11 -8.46 10.36
N GLN A 52 -5.92 -7.29 9.73
CA GLN A 52 -6.84 -6.14 9.85
C GLN A 52 -7.32 -5.59 8.49
N PRO A 53 -8.02 -6.41 7.67
CA PRO A 53 -8.62 -5.91 6.41
C PRO A 53 -9.70 -4.86 6.64
N ASP A 54 -10.54 -5.03 7.65
CA ASP A 54 -11.69 -4.16 7.89
C ASP A 54 -11.24 -2.76 8.31
N ALA A 55 -10.19 -2.68 9.14
CA ALA A 55 -9.55 -1.41 9.49
C ALA A 55 -8.93 -0.71 8.27
N CYS A 56 -8.36 -1.47 7.32
CA CYS A 56 -7.87 -0.94 6.06
C CYS A 56 -9.00 -0.34 5.22
N GLN A 57 -10.12 -1.06 5.10
CA GLN A 57 -11.29 -0.57 4.38
C GLN A 57 -11.86 0.71 5.00
N GLN A 58 -11.98 0.73 6.32
CA GLN A 58 -12.48 1.91 7.04
C GLN A 58 -11.55 3.12 6.85
N TRP A 59 -10.24 2.92 6.98
CA TRP A 59 -9.24 3.96 6.72
C TRP A 59 -9.32 4.49 5.28
N LEU A 60 -9.57 3.63 4.29
CA LEU A 60 -9.77 4.05 2.90
C LEU A 60 -11.00 4.96 2.73
N LEU A 61 -12.04 4.80 3.56
CA LEU A 61 -13.22 5.66 3.53
C LEU A 61 -13.00 6.97 4.28
N ASP A 62 -12.36 6.92 5.45
CA ASP A 62 -12.32 8.05 6.37
C ASP A 62 -11.27 9.11 6.03
N GLU A 63 -10.15 8.72 5.42
CA GLU A 63 -8.96 9.59 5.32
C GLU A 63 -8.69 10.10 3.89
N PRO A 64 -9.46 11.03 3.29
CA PRO A 64 -9.42 11.28 1.85
C PRO A 64 -8.05 11.69 1.29
N ASN A 65 -7.22 12.39 2.08
CA ASN A 65 -5.87 12.82 1.69
C ASN A 65 -4.89 12.57 2.83
N PRO A 66 -4.45 11.31 3.04
CA PRO A 66 -3.53 10.98 4.11
C PRO A 66 -2.09 11.26 3.66
N ASP A 67 -1.30 11.81 4.57
CA ASP A 67 0.14 11.99 4.36
C ASP A 67 0.92 10.70 4.70
N GLU A 68 0.37 9.87 5.59
CA GLU A 68 1.01 8.62 6.04
C GLU A 68 0.05 7.42 5.98
N ALA A 69 0.65 6.23 5.84
CA ALA A 69 -0.09 4.98 6.01
C ALA A 69 -0.48 4.82 7.50
N PRO A 70 -1.57 4.10 7.82
CA PRO A 70 -1.91 3.86 9.21
C PRO A 70 -0.93 2.87 9.85
N GLY A 71 -0.63 3.04 11.14
CA GLY A 71 0.36 2.22 11.87
C GLY A 71 0.05 0.72 11.95
N PHE A 72 -1.20 0.30 11.70
CA PHE A 72 -1.53 -1.13 11.60
C PHE A 72 -1.13 -1.77 10.25
N CYS A 73 -0.85 -0.96 9.23
CA CYS A 73 -0.52 -1.46 7.91
C CYS A 73 0.84 -2.17 7.93
N ARG A 74 0.88 -3.44 7.50
CA ARG A 74 2.14 -4.21 7.38
C ARG A 74 3.11 -3.64 6.35
N ASN A 75 2.63 -2.72 5.51
CA ASN A 75 3.41 -1.99 4.52
C ASN A 75 3.69 -0.54 4.95
N HIS A 76 3.34 -0.13 6.18
CA HIS A 76 3.55 1.21 6.72
C HIS A 76 4.95 1.75 6.38
N ASP A 77 5.99 1.08 6.87
CA ASP A 77 7.38 1.52 6.69
C ASP A 77 7.83 1.52 5.23
N LEU A 78 7.21 0.70 4.38
CA LEU A 78 7.50 0.72 2.94
C LEU A 78 6.91 1.99 2.33
N PHE A 79 5.65 2.29 2.63
CA PHE A 79 4.98 3.46 2.09
C PHE A 79 5.60 4.74 2.62
N GLU A 80 5.92 4.82 3.92
CA GLU A 80 6.63 5.95 4.52
C GLU A 80 7.94 6.26 3.77
N ARG A 81 8.78 5.25 3.51
CA ARG A 81 10.02 5.43 2.75
C ARG A 81 9.80 5.95 1.33
N VAL A 82 8.73 5.51 0.69
CA VAL A 82 8.40 5.93 -0.67
C VAL A 82 7.86 7.36 -0.66
N THR A 83 6.97 7.70 0.28
CA THR A 83 6.44 9.05 0.45
C THR A 83 7.54 10.05 0.82
N SER A 84 8.44 9.71 1.75
CA SER A 84 9.58 10.59 2.06
C SER A 84 10.49 10.83 0.85
N LYS A 85 10.65 9.85 -0.05
CA LYS A 85 11.40 10.05 -1.30
C LYS A 85 10.69 11.02 -2.24
N LEU A 86 9.36 10.93 -2.34
CA LEU A 86 8.53 11.88 -3.08
C LEU A 86 8.70 13.32 -2.56
N ASP A 87 8.76 13.50 -1.23
CA ASP A 87 8.93 14.82 -0.62
C ASP A 87 10.32 15.42 -0.90
N ILE A 88 11.37 14.58 -0.90
CA ILE A 88 12.75 14.99 -1.20
C ILE A 88 12.88 15.39 -2.68
N GLU A 89 12.32 14.61 -3.62
CA GLU A 89 12.41 14.90 -5.06
C GLU A 89 11.62 16.15 -5.47
N LYS A 90 10.56 16.49 -4.73
CA LYS A 90 9.72 17.67 -4.98
C LYS A 90 10.35 18.99 -4.49
N SER A 91 11.43 18.93 -3.71
CA SER A 91 12.17 20.10 -3.20
C SER A 91 13.63 20.09 -3.69
N PRO A 92 13.92 20.34 -4.99
CA PRO A 92 15.27 20.19 -5.54
C PRO A 92 16.23 21.36 -5.24
N ASP A 93 15.94 22.23 -4.28
CA ASP A 93 16.77 23.40 -3.98
C ASP A 93 17.76 23.14 -2.83
N VAL A 94 18.92 22.55 -3.16
CA VAL A 94 20.27 22.97 -2.72
C VAL A 94 21.27 22.76 -3.85
#